data_AF-A0A3C0NK28-F1
#
_entry.id   AF-A0A3C0NK28-F1
#
_cell.length_a   1.000
_cell.length_b   1.000
_cell.length_c   1.000
_cell.angle_alpha   90.00
_cell.angle_beta   90.00
_cell.angle_gamma   90.00
#
_symmetry.space_group_name_H-M   'P 1'
#
loop_
_entity.id
_entity.type
_entity.pdbx_description
1 polymer ?
#
loop_
_entity_poly.entity_id
_entity_poly.type
_entity_poly.pdbx_seq_one_letter_code
_entity_poly.pdbx_strand_id
1 'polypeptide(L)' 'MSYWSAPDLSQAAFVAPNAMVMGHVLLGAGVSIWYGAVVRG' A
#
# COMPACT_ATOMS: atom_id res chain seq x y z
N MET A 1 12.11 14.67 -7.74
CA MET A 1 11.96 13.46 -8.56
C MET A 1 11.58 12.31 -7.64
N SER A 2 10.50 11.57 -7.93
CA SER A 2 10.21 10.33 -7.19
C SER A 2 11.15 9.24 -7.69
N TYR A 3 11.71 8.44 -6.78
CA TYR A 3 12.59 7.32 -7.11
C TYR A 3 11.81 6.04 -7.50
N TRP A 4 10.49 6.02 -7.27
CA TRP A 4 9.60 4.89 -7.58
C TRP A 4 8.18 5.35 -7.93
N SER A 5 7.44 4.47 -8.59
CA SER A 5 6.00 4.60 -8.86
C SER A 5 5.19 4.49 -7.58
N ALA A 6 4.00 5.09 -7.53
CA ALA A 6 3.06 4.81 -6.46
C ALA A 6 2.70 3.31 -6.45
N PRO A 7 2.60 2.66 -5.27
CA PRO A 7 2.15 1.27 -5.19
C PRO A 7 0.75 1.11 -5.78
N ASP A 8 0.53 0.00 -6.49
CA ASP A 8 -0.79 -0.37 -6.97
C ASP A 8 -1.61 -0.96 -5.81
N LEU A 9 -2.73 -0.31 -5.49
CA LEU A 9 -3.65 -0.72 -4.43
C LEU A 9 -4.91 -1.43 -4.98
N SER A 10 -5.04 -1.59 -6.30
CA SER A 10 -6.23 -2.13 -6.95
C SER A 10 -6.59 -3.55 -6.53
N GLN A 11 -5.61 -4.34 -6.08
CA GLN A 11 -5.80 -5.72 -5.61
C GLN A 11 -6.12 -5.82 -4.12
N ALA A 12 -6.00 -4.73 -3.36
CA ALA A 12 -6.31 -4.74 -1.94
C ALA A 12 -7.82 -4.90 -1.71
N ALA A 13 -8.19 -5.74 -0.74
CA ALA A 13 -9.58 -5.79 -0.27
C ALA A 13 -9.95 -4.53 0.52
N PHE A 14 -8.99 -3.96 1.24
CA PHE A 14 -9.20 -2.79 2.08
C PHE A 14 -7.88 -2.05 2.33
N VAL A 15 -7.92 -0.72 2.25
CA VAL A 15 -6.84 0.16 2.71
C VAL A 15 -7.48 1.23 3.59
N ALA A 16 -7.11 1.25 4.86
CA ALA A 16 -7.62 2.25 5.79
C ALA A 16 -7.20 3.68 5.34
N PRO A 17 -8.06 4.70 5.48
CA PRO A 17 -7.77 6.06 5.03
C PRO A 17 -6.51 6.70 5.61
N ASN A 18 -6.04 6.22 6.77
CA ASN A 18 -4.84 6.72 7.43
C ASN A 18 -3.65 5.75 7.35
N ALA A 19 -3.72 4.73 6.50
CA ALA A 19 -2.58 3.85 6.22
C ALA A 19 -1.63 4.48 5.20
N MET A 20 -0.34 4.14 5.30
CA MET A 20 0.71 4.61 4.39
C MET A 20 1.36 3.43 3.68
N VAL A 21 1.41 3.47 2.34
CA VAL A 21 2.09 2.46 1.50
C VAL A 21 3.03 3.19 0.56
N MET A 22 4.33 2.87 0.60
CA MET A 22 5.32 3.56 -0.21
C MET A 22 6.49 2.66 -0.63
N GLY A 23 7.02 2.95 -1.82
CA GLY A 23 8.18 2.29 -2.37
C GLY A 23 7.83 1.07 -3.24
N HIS A 24 8.74 0.12 -3.38
CA HIS A 24 8.61 -1.03 -4.28
C HIS A 24 7.77 -2.15 -3.63
N VAL A 25 6.48 -1.88 -3.45
CA VAL A 25 5.52 -2.77 -2.78
C VAL A 25 4.60 -3.43 -3.80
N LEU A 26 4.48 -4.76 -3.71
CA LEU A 26 3.46 -5.53 -4.42
C LEU A 26 2.41 -6.02 -3.42
N LEU A 27 1.14 -5.69 -3.63
CA LEU A 27 0.03 -6.19 -2.83
C LEU A 27 -0.61 -7.40 -3.50
N GLY A 28 -0.79 -8.47 -2.73
CA GLY A 28 -1.56 -9.63 -3.18
C GLY A 28 -3.07 -9.37 -3.17
N ALA A 29 -3.81 -10.12 -3.98
CA ALA A 29 -5.26 -10.06 -4.01
C ALA A 29 -5.87 -10.36 -2.63
N GLY A 30 -6.78 -9.51 -2.17
CA GLY A 30 -7.50 -9.70 -0.92
C GLY A 30 -6.76 -9.21 0.34
N VAL A 31 -5.57 -8.61 0.19
CA VAL A 31 -4.84 -8.02 1.33
C VAL A 31 -5.62 -6.85 1.92
N SER A 32 -5.58 -6.75 3.25
CA SER A 32 -6.15 -5.63 4.01
C SER A 32 -5.06 -4.90 4.77
N ILE A 33 -5.00 -3.57 4.62
CA ILE A 33 -4.09 -2.69 5.34
C ILE A 33 -4.91 -1.85 6.32
N TRP A 34 -4.68 -2.07 7.61
CA TRP A 34 -5.51 -1.53 8.68
C TRP A 34 -4.99 -0.20 9.22
N TYR A 35 -5.82 0.45 10.03
CA TYR A 35 -5.57 1.79 10.54
C TYR A 35 -4.20 1.93 11.21
N GLY A 36 -3.46 2.98 10.83
CA GLY A 36 -2.14 3.28 11.37
C GLY A 36 -1.00 2.41 10.84
N ALA A 37 -1.25 1.48 9.92
CA ALA A 37 -0.20 0.67 9.31
C ALA A 37 0.70 1.50 8.39
N VAL A 38 2.00 1.19 8.42
CA VAL A 38 3.01 1.74 7.52
C VAL A 38 3.70 0.58 6.81
N VAL A 39 3.51 0.49 5.50
CA VAL A 39 4.21 -0.48 4.63
C VAL A 39 5.21 0.30 3.79
N ARG A 40 6.50 0.04 4.02
CA ARG A 40 7.60 0.71 3.35
C ARG A 40 8.62 -0.32 2.87
N GLY A 41 8.83 -0.38 1.56
CA GLY A 41 9.73 -1.35 0.91
C GLY A 41 10.34 -0.81 -0.38
#